data_AF-A0A932KL66-F1
#
_entry.id   AF-A0A932KL66-F1
#
_cell.length_a   1.000
_cell.length_b   1.000
_cell.length_c   1.000
_cell.angle_alpha   90.00
_cell.angle_beta   90.00
_cell.angle_gamma   90.00
#
_symmetry.space_group_name_H-M   'P 1'
#
loop_
_entity.id
_entity.type
_entity.pdbx_description
1 polymer ?
#
loop_
_entity_poly.entity_id
_entity_poly.type
_entity_poly.pdbx_seq_one_letter_code
_entity_poly.pdbx_strand_id
1 'polypeptide(L)'
;MTTPTYQITCTFNQRIATDVHEIRFDKPKNLTFNPGQFLLFLVPSLQNQSDIEPRAMSIASSPKEDELIFAAKLKAGGRISTWITDMLTIGTVVDIQGPFGIFGLNRKTSKDYFLIATSTGVGPFRSQLLSVLPTDTNRRIDLVFGARSEEDLFWTDQFEALARQHKNFFLHLALSNPSPSWKGHRGRVQTLVPQIVRDFKNKSVYICGNPEMTKELKQLCLAEWNVPKEDVHMEGYI
;
A
#
# COMPACT_ATOMS: atom_id res chain seq x y z
N MET A 1 -19.90 -9.72 17.54
CA MET A 1 -20.49 -8.86 16.49
C MET A 1 -20.15 -9.49 15.16
N THR A 2 -21.13 -9.65 14.27
CA THR A 2 -20.92 -10.17 12.91
C THR A 2 -20.15 -9.14 12.09
N THR A 3 -19.16 -9.59 11.32
CA THR A 3 -18.46 -8.72 10.37
C THR A 3 -19.47 -8.22 9.31
N PRO A 4 -19.53 -6.91 9.03
CA PRO A 4 -20.42 -6.42 7.99
C PRO A 4 -19.95 -6.86 6.61
N THR A 5 -20.93 -7.21 5.76
CA THR A 5 -20.76 -7.55 4.36
C THR A 5 -21.37 -6.45 3.50
N TYR A 6 -20.73 -6.12 2.39
CA TYR A 6 -21.22 -5.13 1.42
C TYR A 6 -21.13 -5.68 0.01
N GLN A 7 -22.01 -5.20 -0.85
CA GLN A 7 -21.90 -5.36 -2.30
C GLN A 7 -21.30 -4.09 -2.88
N ILE A 8 -20.29 -4.26 -3.73
CA ILE A 8 -19.63 -3.18 -4.46
C ILE A 8 -19.56 -3.55 -5.94
N THR A 9 -19.58 -2.55 -6.81
CA THR A 9 -19.59 -2.67 -8.26
C THR A 9 -18.27 -2.15 -8.81
N CYS A 10 -17.59 -2.97 -9.62
CA CYS A 10 -16.36 -2.59 -10.27
C CYS A 10 -16.60 -1.41 -11.23
N THR A 11 -15.89 -0.30 -11.01
CA THR A 11 -15.94 0.90 -11.86
C THR A 11 -14.73 1.01 -12.76
N PHE A 12 -13.62 0.33 -12.42
CA PHE A 12 -12.37 0.38 -13.17
C PHE A 12 -11.50 -0.85 -12.87
N ASN A 13 -10.86 -1.41 -13.91
CA ASN A 13 -9.83 -2.44 -13.78
C ASN A 13 -8.83 -2.31 -14.93
N GLN A 14 -7.62 -1.85 -14.65
CA GLN A 14 -6.56 -1.74 -15.65
C GLN A 14 -5.18 -2.08 -15.08
N ARG A 15 -4.32 -2.63 -15.94
CA ARG A 15 -2.90 -2.82 -15.64
C ARG A 15 -2.19 -1.47 -15.59
N ILE A 16 -1.52 -1.19 -14.48
CA ILE A 16 -0.81 0.08 -14.20
C ILE A 16 0.71 -0.10 -14.05
N ALA A 17 1.19 -1.34 -13.92
CA ALA A 17 2.60 -1.75 -13.88
C ALA A 17 2.72 -3.17 -14.42
N THR A 18 3.93 -3.71 -14.60
CA THR A 18 4.21 -5.05 -15.20
C THR A 18 3.21 -6.12 -14.80
N ASP A 19 2.98 -6.30 -13.49
CA ASP A 19 2.10 -7.30 -12.91
C ASP A 19 1.11 -6.71 -11.88
N VAL A 20 0.81 -5.42 -11.98
CA VAL A 20 -0.09 -4.74 -11.04
C VAL A 20 -1.31 -4.17 -11.77
N HIS A 21 -2.49 -4.49 -11.25
CA HIS A 21 -3.75 -3.87 -11.67
C HIS A 21 -4.22 -2.87 -10.62
N GLU A 22 -4.65 -1.69 -11.09
CA GLU A 22 -5.50 -0.80 -10.31
C GLU A 22 -6.94 -1.20 -10.52
N ILE A 23 -7.66 -1.36 -9.42
CA ILE A 23 -9.05 -1.75 -9.41
C ILE A 23 -9.81 -0.75 -8.56
N ARG A 24 -10.94 -0.28 -9.08
CA ARG A 24 -11.82 0.66 -8.37
C ARG A 24 -13.24 0.13 -8.30
N PHE A 25 -13.91 0.52 -7.22
CA PHE A 25 -15.30 0.20 -6.97
C PHE A 25 -16.03 1.41 -6.40
N ASP A 26 -17.35 1.43 -6.54
CA ASP A 26 -18.17 2.33 -5.75
C ASP A 26 -18.01 2.05 -4.24
N LYS A 27 -18.13 3.10 -3.44
CA LYS A 27 -18.06 2.98 -1.98
C LYS A 27 -19.45 3.01 -1.36
N PRO A 28 -19.85 1.97 -0.61
CA PRO A 28 -21.09 2.00 0.15
C PRO A 28 -21.11 3.16 1.15
N LYS A 29 -22.20 3.93 1.21
CA LYS A 29 -22.31 5.11 2.09
C LYS A 29 -22.10 4.81 3.57
N ASN A 30 -22.47 3.61 4.01
CA ASN A 30 -22.33 3.14 5.39
C ASN A 30 -20.98 2.48 5.67
N LEU A 31 -20.13 2.26 4.65
CA LEU A 31 -18.78 1.75 4.84
C LEU A 31 -17.87 2.88 5.31
N THR A 32 -17.50 2.84 6.59
CA THR A 32 -16.47 3.69 7.17
C THR A 32 -15.23 2.86 7.46
N PHE A 33 -14.04 3.43 7.25
CA PHE A 33 -12.76 2.78 7.52
C PHE A 33 -11.69 3.80 7.91
N ASN A 34 -10.64 3.32 8.58
CA ASN A 34 -9.45 4.09 8.90
C ASN A 34 -8.35 3.88 7.83
N PRO A 35 -7.55 4.90 7.50
CA PRO A 35 -6.47 4.75 6.53
C PRO A 35 -5.48 3.66 6.92
N GLY A 36 -5.18 2.78 5.96
CA GLY A 36 -4.34 1.59 6.17
C GLY A 36 -5.10 0.31 6.55
N GLN A 37 -6.43 0.36 6.61
CA GLN A 37 -7.26 -0.85 6.69
C GLN A 37 -7.42 -1.56 5.34
N PHE A 38 -7.88 -2.81 5.39
CA PHE A 38 -8.15 -3.64 4.23
C PHE A 38 -9.56 -4.22 4.25
N LEU A 39 -9.99 -4.75 3.10
CA LEU A 39 -11.24 -5.49 2.93
C LEU A 39 -10.93 -6.91 2.48
N LEU A 40 -11.78 -7.87 2.88
CA LEU A 40 -11.76 -9.23 2.36
C LEU A 40 -12.70 -9.31 1.16
N PHE A 41 -12.16 -9.59 0.00
CA PHE A 41 -12.90 -9.89 -1.22
C PHE A 41 -13.28 -11.36 -1.22
N LEU A 42 -14.57 -11.65 -1.40
CA LEU A 42 -15.07 -13.01 -1.47
C LEU A 42 -14.93 -13.51 -2.91
N VAL A 43 -13.78 -14.13 -3.23
CA VAL A 43 -13.44 -14.51 -4.60
C VAL A 43 -13.95 -15.92 -4.90
N PRO A 44 -14.91 -16.10 -5.83
CA PRO A 44 -15.36 -17.43 -6.24
C PRO A 44 -14.31 -18.15 -7.07
N SER A 45 -14.28 -19.47 -6.96
CA SER A 45 -13.57 -20.34 -7.90
C SER A 45 -14.23 -20.29 -9.29
N LEU A 46 -13.42 -20.31 -10.34
CA LEU A 46 -13.91 -20.31 -11.72
C LEU A 46 -14.64 -21.61 -12.08
N GLN A 47 -14.28 -22.73 -11.44
CA GLN A 47 -14.92 -24.02 -11.67
C GLN A 47 -16.16 -24.24 -10.79
N ASN A 48 -16.26 -23.57 -9.64
CA ASN A 48 -17.36 -23.70 -8.71
C ASN A 48 -17.61 -22.37 -7.98
N GLN A 49 -18.66 -21.65 -8.37
CA GLN A 49 -18.97 -20.34 -7.78
C GLN A 49 -19.35 -20.39 -6.30
N SER A 50 -19.69 -21.58 -5.76
CA SER A 50 -19.95 -21.78 -4.34
C SER A 50 -18.67 -21.99 -3.51
N ASP A 51 -17.52 -22.27 -4.14
CA ASP A 51 -16.20 -22.31 -3.49
C ASP A 51 -15.63 -20.89 -3.44
N ILE A 52 -15.79 -20.23 -2.29
CA ILE A 52 -15.34 -18.86 -2.04
C ILE A 52 -14.02 -18.85 -1.28
N GLU A 53 -13.03 -18.14 -1.81
CA GLU A 53 -11.77 -17.85 -1.12
C GLU A 53 -11.68 -16.36 -0.76
N PRO A 54 -11.70 -16.01 0.54
CA PRO A 54 -11.45 -14.64 0.97
C PRO A 54 -10.04 -14.18 0.62
N ARG A 55 -9.92 -12.92 0.17
CA ARG A 55 -8.64 -12.28 -0.16
C ARG A 55 -8.56 -10.88 0.39
N ALA A 56 -7.55 -10.62 1.20
CA ALA A 56 -7.29 -9.30 1.74
C ALA A 56 -6.71 -8.37 0.68
N MET A 57 -7.30 -7.17 0.53
CA MET A 57 -6.73 -6.08 -0.26
C MET A 57 -6.81 -4.78 0.55
N SER A 58 -5.66 -4.14 0.78
CA SER A 58 -5.57 -2.87 1.49
C SER A 58 -6.21 -1.75 0.68
N ILE A 59 -7.04 -0.94 1.33
CA ILE A 59 -7.71 0.18 0.69
C ILE A 59 -6.66 1.27 0.44
N ALA A 60 -6.49 1.67 -0.82
CA ALA A 60 -5.54 2.69 -1.25
C ALA A 60 -6.16 4.08 -1.39
N SER A 61 -7.49 4.18 -1.46
CA SER A 61 -8.20 5.45 -1.38
C SER A 61 -8.31 5.97 0.06
N SER A 62 -8.44 7.28 0.21
CA SER A 62 -8.72 7.92 1.50
C SER A 62 -10.17 7.65 1.92
N PRO A 63 -10.48 7.68 3.24
CA PRO A 63 -11.85 7.56 3.73
C PRO A 63 -12.80 8.66 3.25
N LYS A 64 -12.30 9.73 2.61
CA LYS A 64 -13.11 10.83 2.08
C LYS A 64 -13.41 10.69 0.58
N GLU A 65 -12.74 9.78 -0.12
CA GLU A 65 -13.05 9.51 -1.53
C GLU A 65 -14.35 8.69 -1.63
N ASP A 66 -15.09 8.92 -2.72
CA ASP A 66 -16.35 8.24 -3.05
C ASP A 66 -16.14 6.87 -3.72
N GLU A 67 -14.89 6.56 -4.10
CA GLU A 67 -14.48 5.27 -4.65
C GLU A 67 -13.55 4.52 -3.70
N LEU A 68 -13.64 3.19 -3.72
CA LEU A 68 -12.64 2.30 -3.14
C LEU A 68 -11.61 1.98 -4.21
N ILE A 69 -10.33 2.28 -3.94
CA ILE A 69 -9.22 2.03 -4.88
C ILE A 69 -8.29 0.97 -4.27
N PHE A 70 -7.84 0.03 -5.08
CA PHE A 70 -6.91 -1.04 -4.69
C PHE A 70 -5.83 -1.21 -5.76
N ALA A 71 -4.66 -1.70 -5.33
CA ALA A 71 -3.64 -2.22 -6.24
C ALA A 71 -3.42 -3.71 -5.96
N ALA A 72 -3.63 -4.54 -6.98
CA ALA A 72 -3.50 -5.98 -6.89
C ALA A 72 -2.31 -6.47 -7.71
N LYS A 73 -1.36 -7.13 -7.04
CA LYS A 73 -0.24 -7.79 -7.70
C LYS A 73 -0.70 -9.15 -8.20
N LEU A 74 -0.59 -9.39 -9.49
CA LEU A 74 -1.02 -10.62 -10.13
C LEU A 74 0.11 -11.65 -10.12
N LYS A 75 -0.23 -12.89 -9.79
CA LYS A 75 0.65 -14.06 -9.86
C LYS A 75 0.06 -15.03 -10.87
N ALA A 76 0.86 -15.50 -11.82
CA ALA A 76 0.43 -16.49 -12.80
C ALA A 76 -0.14 -17.74 -12.11
N GLY A 77 -1.34 -18.17 -12.53
CA GLY A 77 -2.06 -19.31 -11.95
C GLY A 77 -2.69 -19.07 -10.57
N GLY A 78 -2.58 -17.86 -10.01
CA GLY A 78 -3.23 -17.51 -8.75
C GLY A 78 -4.73 -17.28 -8.91
N ARG A 79 -5.56 -17.88 -8.05
CA ARG A 79 -7.05 -17.79 -8.11
C ARG A 79 -7.55 -16.35 -8.24
N ILE A 80 -7.13 -15.46 -7.35
CA ILE A 80 -7.51 -14.03 -7.40
C ILE A 80 -6.98 -13.34 -8.66
N SER A 81 -5.79 -13.73 -9.13
CA SER A 81 -5.21 -13.12 -10.31
C SER A 81 -6.00 -13.45 -11.56
N THR A 82 -6.36 -14.72 -11.74
CA THR A 82 -7.24 -15.17 -12.83
C THR A 82 -8.64 -14.55 -12.71
N TRP A 83 -9.19 -14.47 -11.49
CA TRP A 83 -10.49 -13.81 -11.29
C TRP A 83 -10.46 -12.31 -11.65
N ILE A 84 -9.40 -11.58 -11.26
CA ILE A 84 -9.23 -10.17 -11.63
C ILE A 84 -9.10 -10.00 -13.15
N THR A 85 -8.38 -10.88 -13.85
CA THR A 85 -8.15 -10.74 -15.30
C THR A 85 -9.34 -11.19 -16.13
N ASP A 86 -10.04 -12.24 -15.70
CA ASP A 86 -10.99 -12.95 -16.56
C ASP A 86 -12.45 -12.64 -16.22
N MET A 87 -12.75 -12.28 -14.95
CA MET A 87 -14.13 -12.11 -14.45
C MET A 87 -14.46 -10.69 -13.99
N LEU A 88 -13.46 -9.95 -13.51
CA LEU A 88 -13.67 -8.63 -12.94
C LEU A 88 -13.69 -7.55 -14.03
N THR A 89 -14.86 -7.30 -14.59
CA THR A 89 -15.08 -6.24 -15.60
C THR A 89 -15.90 -5.10 -14.99
N ILE A 90 -15.97 -3.96 -15.68
CA ILE A 90 -16.79 -2.84 -15.24
C ILE A 90 -18.26 -3.31 -15.15
N GLY A 91 -18.91 -3.06 -14.02
CA GLY A 91 -20.26 -3.53 -13.72
C GLY A 91 -20.33 -4.86 -12.96
N THR A 92 -19.22 -5.59 -12.80
CA THR A 92 -19.18 -6.79 -11.96
C THR A 92 -19.45 -6.42 -10.51
N VAL A 93 -20.46 -7.06 -9.89
CA VAL A 93 -20.78 -6.93 -8.46
C VAL A 93 -19.97 -7.95 -7.66
N VAL A 94 -19.44 -7.51 -6.52
CA VAL A 94 -18.55 -8.29 -5.66
C VAL A 94 -18.96 -8.14 -4.20
N ASP A 95 -18.99 -9.26 -3.47
CA ASP A 95 -19.17 -9.24 -2.03
C ASP A 95 -17.83 -9.00 -1.32
N ILE A 96 -17.82 -8.04 -0.40
CA ILE A 96 -16.68 -7.72 0.46
C ILE A 96 -17.06 -7.78 1.93
N GLN A 97 -16.09 -8.04 2.80
CA GLN A 97 -16.23 -8.00 4.25
C GLN A 97 -15.20 -7.06 4.88
N GLY A 98 -15.61 -6.36 5.95
CA GLY A 98 -14.72 -5.52 6.76
C GLY A 98 -15.33 -4.16 7.13
N PRO A 99 -14.49 -3.13 7.36
CA PRO A 99 -13.03 -3.12 7.22
C PRO A 99 -12.31 -3.91 8.31
N PHE A 100 -11.06 -4.29 8.03
CA PHE A 100 -10.16 -4.99 8.94
C PHE A 100 -8.80 -4.31 9.03
N GLY A 101 -8.00 -4.71 10.02
CA GLY A 101 -6.63 -4.24 10.21
C GLY A 101 -6.52 -3.02 11.14
N ILE A 102 -5.32 -2.83 11.66
CA ILE A 102 -4.94 -1.75 12.60
C ILE A 102 -3.66 -1.02 12.15
N PHE A 103 -3.22 -1.23 10.91
CA PHE A 103 -2.00 -0.66 10.34
C PHE A 103 -2.22 0.81 9.96
N GLY A 104 -2.41 1.67 10.97
CA GLY A 104 -2.61 3.11 10.81
C GLY A 104 -1.46 3.93 11.38
N LEU A 105 -1.28 5.16 10.87
CA LEU A 105 -0.30 6.11 11.42
C LEU A 105 -0.71 6.58 12.81
N ASN A 106 0.21 6.49 13.79
CA ASN A 106 -0.05 6.95 15.15
C ASN A 106 -0.08 8.49 15.24
N ARG A 107 -1.27 9.07 15.09
CA ARG A 107 -1.47 10.53 15.14
C ARG A 107 -1.06 11.21 16.47
N LYS A 108 -0.91 10.45 17.56
CA LYS A 108 -0.53 11.00 18.88
C LYS A 108 0.97 11.16 19.06
N THR A 109 1.80 10.55 18.21
CA THR A 109 3.26 10.69 18.31
C THR A 109 3.71 12.07 17.85
N SER A 110 4.81 12.60 18.39
CA SER A 110 5.49 13.79 17.84
C SER A 110 6.59 13.44 16.83
N LYS A 111 6.90 12.15 16.66
CA LYS A 111 7.94 11.64 15.77
C LYS A 111 7.58 11.82 14.31
N ASP A 112 8.59 11.93 13.44
CA ASP A 112 8.44 11.91 11.99
C ASP A 112 7.94 10.56 11.49
N TYR A 113 7.27 10.53 10.34
CA TYR A 113 6.85 9.28 9.70
C TYR A 113 7.87 8.85 8.65
N PHE A 114 8.30 7.59 8.74
CA PHE A 114 9.20 6.99 7.78
C PHE A 114 8.54 5.75 7.19
N LEU A 115 8.01 5.87 5.98
CA LEU A 115 7.21 4.87 5.30
C LEU A 115 8.08 4.13 4.30
N ILE A 116 8.10 2.80 4.33
CA ILE A 116 8.89 1.97 3.43
C ILE A 116 7.97 0.95 2.77
N ALA A 117 7.84 1.06 1.44
CA ALA A 117 7.01 0.16 0.65
C ALA A 117 7.78 -0.55 -0.45
N THR A 118 7.33 -1.76 -0.78
CA THR A 118 7.62 -2.40 -2.07
C THR A 118 6.36 -2.94 -2.72
N SER A 119 6.30 -2.85 -4.05
CA SER A 119 5.16 -3.31 -4.85
C SER A 119 3.82 -2.77 -4.32
N THR A 120 2.76 -3.59 -4.26
CA THR A 120 1.43 -3.16 -3.79
C THR A 120 1.36 -2.80 -2.31
N GLY A 121 2.44 -3.00 -1.53
CA GLY A 121 2.55 -2.49 -0.16
C GLY A 121 2.48 -0.97 -0.05
N VAL A 122 2.60 -0.23 -1.16
CA VAL A 122 2.36 1.23 -1.18
C VAL A 122 0.88 1.61 -1.03
N GLY A 123 -0.05 0.68 -1.28
CA GLY A 123 -1.50 0.86 -1.15
C GLY A 123 -1.95 1.52 0.17
N PRO A 124 -1.70 0.90 1.34
CA PRO A 124 -2.06 1.50 2.62
C PRO A 124 -1.42 2.88 2.84
N PHE A 125 -0.18 3.10 2.39
CA PHE A 125 0.47 4.40 2.50
C PHE A 125 -0.18 5.48 1.63
N ARG A 126 -0.70 5.14 0.44
CA ARG A 126 -1.47 6.09 -0.37
C ARG A 126 -2.69 6.60 0.42
N SER A 127 -3.47 5.69 1.01
CA SER A 127 -4.64 6.05 1.83
C SER A 127 -4.25 6.92 3.04
N GLN A 128 -3.17 6.54 3.74
CA GLN A 128 -2.67 7.26 4.90
C GLN A 128 -2.15 8.67 4.55
N LEU A 129 -1.36 8.81 3.48
CA LEU A 129 -0.79 10.07 3.01
C LEU A 129 -1.89 11.06 2.61
N LEU A 130 -2.87 10.61 1.80
CA LEU A 130 -4.03 11.42 1.42
C LEU A 130 -4.85 11.89 2.63
N SER A 131 -4.79 11.15 3.74
CA SER A 131 -5.54 11.46 4.96
C SER A 131 -4.79 12.36 5.94
N VAL A 132 -3.46 12.41 5.89
CA VAL A 132 -2.64 13.12 6.89
C VAL A 132 -2.01 14.40 6.35
N LEU A 133 -1.53 14.40 5.10
CA LEU A 133 -0.85 15.54 4.50
C LEU A 133 -1.70 16.82 4.46
N PRO A 134 -3.03 16.77 4.26
CA PRO A 134 -3.85 17.98 4.29
C PRO A 134 -3.95 18.66 5.67
N THR A 135 -3.66 17.94 6.75
CA THR A 135 -3.88 18.42 8.14
C THR A 135 -2.60 18.50 8.97
N ASP A 136 -1.56 17.76 8.61
CA ASP A 136 -0.30 17.72 9.34
C ASP A 136 0.82 18.30 8.47
N THR A 137 1.15 19.56 8.74
CA THR A 137 2.14 20.32 7.98
C THR A 137 3.49 20.41 8.70
N ASN A 138 3.56 19.98 9.95
CA ASN A 138 4.74 20.19 10.80
C ASN A 138 5.63 18.96 10.89
N ARG A 139 5.06 17.75 10.78
CA ARG A 139 5.81 16.50 10.81
C ARG A 139 6.45 16.21 9.45
N ARG A 140 7.72 15.81 9.43
CA ARG A 140 8.33 15.28 8.20
C ARG A 140 7.79 13.88 7.89
N ILE A 141 7.47 13.64 6.63
CA ILE A 141 7.02 12.34 6.13
C ILE A 141 7.91 11.94 4.95
N ASP A 142 8.61 10.83 5.09
CA ASP A 142 9.38 10.22 4.01
C ASP A 142 8.64 8.96 3.51
N LEU A 143 8.48 8.81 2.20
CA LEU A 143 8.05 7.56 1.57
C LEU A 143 9.21 7.02 0.71
N VAL A 144 9.72 5.85 1.08
CA VAL A 144 10.63 5.06 0.27
C VAL A 144 9.81 4.02 -0.48
N PHE A 145 9.67 4.17 -1.79
CA PHE A 145 8.94 3.23 -2.64
C PHE A 145 9.90 2.47 -3.55
N GLY A 146 10.06 1.18 -3.24
CA GLY A 146 10.95 0.27 -3.94
C GLY A 146 10.25 -0.59 -4.99
N ALA A 147 10.85 -0.67 -6.17
CA ALA A 147 10.45 -1.57 -7.25
C ALA A 147 11.67 -2.21 -7.93
N ARG A 148 11.44 -3.10 -8.91
CA ARG A 148 12.54 -3.76 -9.62
C ARG A 148 13.03 -2.86 -10.76
N SER A 149 12.18 -2.52 -11.71
CA SER A 149 12.47 -1.60 -12.82
C SER A 149 11.44 -0.47 -12.87
N GLU A 150 11.64 0.49 -13.77
CA GLU A 150 10.77 1.63 -14.01
C GLU A 150 9.31 1.21 -14.32
N GLU A 151 9.14 0.11 -15.05
CA GLU A 151 7.83 -0.48 -15.43
C GLU A 151 7.04 -1.08 -14.25
N ASP A 152 7.70 -1.30 -13.11
CA ASP A 152 7.07 -1.80 -11.88
C ASP A 152 6.62 -0.67 -10.94
N LEU A 153 6.95 0.59 -11.27
CA LEU A 153 6.46 1.75 -10.56
C LEU A 153 5.07 2.14 -11.05
N PHE A 154 4.22 2.52 -10.11
CA PHE A 154 2.86 3.01 -10.38
C PHE A 154 2.47 4.07 -9.35
N TRP A 155 1.48 4.89 -9.67
CA TRP A 155 1.07 6.05 -8.87
C TRP A 155 2.17 7.09 -8.58
N THR A 156 3.33 7.01 -9.24
CA THR A 156 4.46 7.93 -9.02
C THR A 156 4.06 9.37 -9.26
N ASP A 157 3.32 9.66 -10.32
CA ASP A 157 2.86 11.02 -10.63
C ASP A 157 2.00 11.62 -9.52
N GLN A 158 1.19 10.78 -8.85
CA GLN A 158 0.37 11.20 -7.70
C GLN A 158 1.25 11.50 -6.49
N PHE A 159 2.21 10.63 -6.18
CA PHE A 159 3.15 10.88 -5.06
C PHE A 159 4.05 12.10 -5.32
N GLU A 160 4.52 12.30 -6.55
CA GLU A 160 5.28 13.48 -6.93
C GLU A 160 4.43 14.75 -6.82
N ALA A 161 3.15 14.70 -7.22
CA ALA A 161 2.23 15.82 -7.04
C ALA A 161 2.06 16.16 -5.55
N LEU A 162 1.91 15.14 -4.68
CA LEU A 162 1.87 15.35 -3.23
C LEU A 162 3.18 15.98 -2.71
N ALA A 163 4.35 15.54 -3.22
CA ALA A 163 5.63 16.09 -2.80
C ALA A 163 5.82 17.55 -3.24
N ARG A 164 5.26 17.93 -4.40
CA ARG A 164 5.21 19.33 -4.86
C ARG A 164 4.26 20.19 -4.02
N GLN A 165 3.14 19.62 -3.56
CA GLN A 165 2.12 20.33 -2.78
C GLN A 165 2.48 20.49 -1.31
N HIS A 166 3.15 19.49 -0.71
CA HIS A 166 3.42 19.43 0.73
C HIS A 166 4.93 19.46 1.00
N LYS A 167 5.41 20.60 1.52
CA LYS A 167 6.85 20.82 1.81
C LYS A 167 7.44 19.85 2.85
N ASN A 168 6.58 19.21 3.65
CA ASN A 168 6.97 18.23 4.65
C ASN A 168 6.95 16.78 4.15
N PHE A 169 6.60 16.53 2.88
CA PHE A 169 6.60 15.22 2.27
C PHE A 169 7.78 15.02 1.32
N PHE A 170 8.47 13.89 1.45
CA PHE A 170 9.65 13.55 0.67
C PHE A 170 9.46 12.15 0.06
N LEU A 171 9.49 12.08 -1.27
CA LEU A 171 9.38 10.83 -2.02
C LEU A 171 10.77 10.34 -2.43
N HIS A 172 11.06 9.08 -2.15
CA HIS A 172 12.30 8.40 -2.51
C HIS A 172 11.98 7.15 -3.33
N LEU A 173 12.14 7.24 -4.65
CA LEU A 173 11.94 6.11 -5.56
C LEU A 173 13.23 5.29 -5.66
N ALA A 174 13.14 3.98 -5.44
CA ALA A 174 14.27 3.07 -5.41
C ALA A 174 14.08 1.90 -6.37
N LEU A 175 15.03 1.67 -7.26
CA LEU A 175 15.01 0.57 -8.21
C LEU A 175 16.18 -0.38 -7.99
N SER A 176 15.87 -1.66 -7.83
CA SER A 176 16.89 -2.71 -7.65
C SER A 176 17.53 -3.18 -8.96
N ASN A 177 16.88 -2.97 -10.10
CA ASN A 177 17.42 -3.21 -11.44
C ASN A 177 17.00 -2.10 -12.43
N PRO A 178 17.47 -0.85 -12.22
CA PRO A 178 17.09 0.28 -13.05
C PRO A 178 17.82 0.30 -14.39
N SER A 179 17.22 0.95 -15.39
CA SER A 179 17.93 1.28 -16.62
C SER A 179 19.12 2.24 -16.39
N PRO A 180 20.04 2.39 -17.36
CA PRO A 180 21.12 3.38 -17.27
C PRO A 180 20.62 4.84 -17.16
N SER A 181 19.43 5.16 -17.67
CA SER A 181 18.89 6.53 -17.65
C SER A 181 18.26 6.91 -16.31
N TRP A 182 17.94 5.94 -15.44
CA TRP A 182 17.34 6.17 -14.12
C TRP A 182 18.16 7.16 -13.28
N LYS A 183 17.48 8.19 -12.78
CA LYS A 183 18.07 9.27 -11.96
C LYS A 183 17.75 9.15 -10.47
N GLY A 184 16.79 8.30 -10.10
CA GLY A 184 16.45 8.04 -8.70
C GLY A 184 17.45 7.10 -8.02
N HIS A 185 17.06 6.58 -6.86
CA HIS A 185 17.94 5.72 -6.08
C HIS A 185 18.10 4.34 -6.73
N ARG A 186 19.33 3.81 -6.67
CA ARG A 186 19.70 2.49 -7.19
C ARG A 186 19.96 1.54 -6.04
N GLY A 187 19.42 0.33 -6.12
CA GLY A 187 19.53 -0.70 -5.10
C GLY A 187 18.20 -1.02 -4.42
N ARG A 188 18.25 -1.93 -3.45
CA ARG A 188 17.08 -2.34 -2.67
C ARG A 188 16.80 -1.29 -1.57
N VAL A 189 15.57 -1.27 -1.06
CA VAL A 189 15.17 -0.30 -0.01
C VAL A 189 16.03 -0.44 1.25
N GLN A 190 16.39 -1.66 1.63
CA GLN A 190 17.26 -1.96 2.79
C GLN A 190 18.60 -1.25 2.71
N THR A 191 19.21 -1.22 1.53
CA THR A 191 20.50 -0.56 1.30
C THR A 191 20.39 0.96 1.16
N LEU A 192 19.20 1.44 0.81
CA LEU A 192 18.94 2.87 0.59
C LEU A 192 18.58 3.60 1.88
N VAL A 193 17.81 2.97 2.76
CA VAL A 193 17.30 3.60 3.98
C VAL A 193 18.40 4.27 4.83
N PRO A 194 19.59 3.65 5.06
CA PRO A 194 20.70 4.29 5.77
C PRO A 194 21.31 5.53 5.06
N GLN A 195 21.08 5.68 3.75
CA GLN A 195 21.55 6.82 2.98
C GLN A 195 20.61 8.02 3.10
N ILE A 196 19.32 7.76 3.32
CA ILE A 196 18.28 8.78 3.52
C ILE A 196 18.27 9.25 4.98
N VAL A 197 18.40 8.32 5.92
CA VAL A 197 18.30 8.58 7.36
C VAL A 197 19.50 8.02 8.08
N ARG A 198 20.22 8.92 8.77
CA ARG A 198 21.35 8.56 9.64
C ARG A 198 20.94 8.32 11.09
N ASP A 199 19.83 8.91 11.55
CA ASP A 199 19.33 8.78 12.91
C ASP A 199 17.80 8.56 12.91
N PHE A 200 17.38 7.46 13.53
CA PHE A 200 15.98 7.05 13.65
C PHE A 200 15.33 7.44 14.99
N LYS A 201 16.06 8.06 15.91
CA LYS A 201 15.58 8.37 17.27
C LYS A 201 14.25 9.13 17.30
N ASN A 202 13.99 9.99 16.32
CA ASN A 202 12.74 10.76 16.20
C ASN A 202 11.82 10.25 15.06
N LYS A 203 11.86 8.97 14.72
CA LYS A 203 11.08 8.40 13.61
C LYS A 203 10.21 7.24 14.07
N SER A 204 8.98 7.24 13.58
CA SER A 204 8.08 6.10 13.61
C SER A 204 8.10 5.46 12.22
N VAL A 205 8.56 4.21 12.17
CA VAL A 205 8.87 3.47 10.94
C VAL A 205 7.71 2.54 10.60
N TYR A 206 7.18 2.67 9.39
CA TYR A 206 6.08 1.85 8.89
C TYR A 206 6.54 1.10 7.64
N ILE A 207 6.37 -0.21 7.62
CA ILE A 207 6.89 -1.09 6.58
C ILE A 207 5.75 -1.91 5.98
N CYS A 208 5.59 -1.90 4.66
CA CYS A 208 4.60 -2.72 3.98
C CYS A 208 5.08 -3.23 2.61
N GLY A 209 4.88 -4.50 2.30
CA GLY A 209 5.22 -5.04 0.98
C GLY A 209 5.71 -6.48 1.03
N ASN A 210 6.69 -6.79 0.18
CA ASN A 210 7.24 -8.14 0.03
C ASN A 210 7.67 -8.74 1.41
N PRO A 211 7.24 -9.96 1.77
CA PRO A 211 7.51 -10.55 3.09
C PRO A 211 8.98 -10.70 3.47
N GLU A 212 9.87 -10.96 2.51
CA GLU A 212 11.30 -11.08 2.77
C GLU A 212 11.87 -9.70 3.11
N MET A 213 11.51 -8.69 2.32
CA MET A 213 11.89 -7.29 2.55
C MET A 213 11.38 -6.79 3.91
N THR A 214 10.12 -7.04 4.26
CA THR A 214 9.56 -6.55 5.53
C THR A 214 10.23 -7.19 6.74
N LYS A 215 10.51 -8.50 6.66
CA LYS A 215 11.25 -9.24 7.70
C LYS A 215 12.67 -8.70 7.89
N GLU A 216 13.39 -8.49 6.79
CA GLU A 216 14.76 -7.95 6.83
C GLU A 216 14.80 -6.53 7.39
N LEU A 217 13.95 -5.62 6.90
CA LEU A 217 13.88 -4.25 7.44
C LEU A 217 13.55 -4.22 8.92
N LYS A 218 12.66 -5.08 9.40
CA LYS A 218 12.35 -5.17 10.82
C LYS A 218 13.59 -5.60 11.63
N GLN A 219 14.38 -6.53 11.13
CA GLN A 219 15.64 -6.93 11.77
C GLN A 219 16.63 -5.76 11.79
N LEU A 220 16.84 -5.08 10.66
CA LEU A 220 17.71 -3.91 10.56
C LEU A 220 17.28 -2.79 11.52
N CYS A 221 15.98 -2.48 11.60
CA CYS A 221 15.44 -1.49 12.52
C CYS A 221 15.83 -1.79 13.98
N LEU A 222 15.66 -3.04 14.40
CA LEU A 222 15.83 -3.42 15.80
C LEU A 222 17.30 -3.68 16.18
N ALA A 223 18.09 -4.24 15.27
CA ALA A 223 19.44 -4.70 15.56
C ALA A 223 20.53 -3.68 15.18
N GLU A 224 20.32 -2.89 14.11
CA GLU A 224 21.36 -2.02 13.56
C GLU A 224 21.01 -0.54 13.69
N TRP A 225 19.76 -0.16 13.42
CA TRP A 225 19.32 1.24 13.41
C TRP A 225 18.79 1.72 14.76
N ASN A 226 18.72 0.83 15.76
CA ASN A 226 18.29 1.12 17.13
C ASN A 226 16.92 1.82 17.22
N VAL A 227 15.98 1.44 16.35
CA VAL A 227 14.60 1.93 16.39
C VAL A 227 13.88 1.22 17.55
N PRO A 228 13.23 1.95 18.48
CA PRO A 228 12.43 1.34 19.52
C PRO A 228 11.33 0.46 18.92
N LYS A 229 11.07 -0.69 19.54
CA LYS A 229 10.14 -1.69 19.01
C LYS A 229 8.73 -1.14 18.81
N GLU A 230 8.29 -0.25 19.70
CA GLU A 230 7.01 0.43 19.66
C GLU A 230 6.85 1.40 18.48
N ASP A 231 7.96 1.81 17.86
CA ASP A 231 7.99 2.68 16.69
C ASP A 231 8.14 1.92 15.38
N VAL A 232 8.26 0.58 15.42
CA VAL A 232 8.36 -0.27 14.22
C VAL A 232 7.01 -0.94 13.96
N HIS A 233 6.33 -0.49 12.92
CA HIS A 233 5.03 -0.98 12.49
C HIS A 233 5.17 -1.71 11.16
N MET A 234 4.57 -2.89 11.02
CA MET A 234 4.74 -3.69 9.82
C MET A 234 3.46 -4.42 9.44
N GLU A 235 3.17 -4.43 8.15
CA GLU A 235 2.15 -5.27 7.53
C GLU A 235 2.78 -6.01 6.33
N GLY A 236 2.45 -7.28 6.16
CA GLY A 236 2.87 -8.07 5.00
C GLY A 236 1.64 -8.68 4.35
N TYR A 237 1.61 -8.71 3.02
CA TYR A 237 0.62 -9.52 2.31
C TYR A 237 1.10 -10.98 2.23
N ILE A 238 0.17 -11.92 2.35
CA ILE A 238 0.40 -13.37 2.17
C ILE A 238 -0.10 -13.75 0.78
#